data_AF-A0A9W6XL83-F1
#
_entry.id   AF-A0A9W6XL83-F1
#
_cell.length_a   1.000
_cell.length_b   1.000
_cell.length_c   1.000
_cell.angle_alpha   90.00
_cell.angle_beta   90.00
_cell.angle_gamma   90.00
#
_symmetry.space_group_name_H-M   'P 1'
#
loop_
_entity.id
_entity.type
_entity.pdbx_description
1 polymer ?
#
loop_
_entity_poly.entity_id
_entity_poly.type
_entity_poly.pdbx_seq_one_letter_code
_entity_poly.pdbx_strand_id
1 'polypeptide(L)'
;MDAIKAAVKAASEGELAGILGYTEDQVVSNDFLHDKHSSTFDADACIALNDNFVKLVSWYDNEWGYSNRLVDLVLHMSTVDN
;
A
#
# COMPACT_ATOMS: atom_id res chain seq x y z
N MET A 1 -15.19 4.04 9.47
CA MET A 1 -14.13 4.23 8.44
C MET A 1 -12.86 4.81 9.09
N ASP A 2 -12.98 5.84 9.92
CA ASP A 2 -11.83 6.53 10.54
C ASP A 2 -10.86 5.60 11.29
N ALA A 3 -11.37 4.62 12.05
CA ALA A 3 -10.51 3.65 12.71
C ALA A 3 -9.71 2.78 11.73
N ILE A 4 -10.28 2.45 10.56
CA ILE A 4 -9.58 1.70 9.50
C ILE A 4 -8.53 2.61 8.86
N LYS A 5 -8.89 3.84 8.48
CA LYS A 5 -7.95 4.83 7.94
C LYS A 5 -6.76 5.03 8.88
N ALA A 6 -7.01 5.21 10.18
CA ALA A 6 -5.97 5.37 11.18
C ALA A 6 -5.07 4.13 11.32
N ALA A 7 -5.63 2.92 11.31
CA ALA A 7 -4.86 1.68 11.38
C ALA A 7 -3.95 1.50 10.15
N VAL A 8 -4.49 1.76 8.95
CA VAL A 8 -3.73 1.65 7.70
C VAL A 8 -2.62 2.71 7.64
N LYS A 9 -2.91 3.95 8.04
CA LYS A 9 -1.92 5.03 8.11
C LYS A 9 -0.79 4.70 9.09
N ALA A 10 -1.12 4.20 10.27
CA ALA A 10 -0.12 3.78 11.26
C ALA A 10 0.77 2.64 10.72
N ALA A 11 0.20 1.67 10.00
CA ALA A 11 0.97 0.60 9.37
C ALA A 11 1.88 1.12 8.24
N SER A 12 1.38 2.04 7.40
CA SER A 12 2.17 2.64 6.30
C SER A 12 3.33 3.50 6.78
N GLU A 13 3.21 4.14 7.95
CA GLU A 13 4.26 4.96 8.55
C GLU A 13 5.16 4.15 9.50
N GLY A 14 4.78 2.90 9.82
CA GLY A 14 5.42 2.03 10.79
C GLY A 14 5.96 0.76 10.17
N GLU A 15 5.35 -0.37 10.52
CA GLU A 15 5.89 -1.71 10.20
C GLU A 15 5.95 -2.01 8.68
N LEU A 16 5.12 -1.34 7.88
CA LEU A 16 5.06 -1.49 6.42
C LEU A 16 5.62 -0.27 5.67
N ALA A 17 6.41 0.58 6.33
CA ALA A 17 7.01 1.74 5.68
C ALA A 17 7.82 1.36 4.43
N GLY A 18 7.53 2.03 3.32
CA GLY A 18 8.12 1.75 2.00
C GLY A 18 7.51 0.55 1.26
N ILE A 19 6.61 -0.21 1.88
CA ILE A 19 5.84 -1.30 1.26
C ILE A 19 4.39 -0.87 1.06
N LEU A 20 3.76 -0.31 2.09
CA LEU A 20 2.39 0.19 2.07
C LEU A 20 2.42 1.73 2.06
N GLY A 21 1.79 2.33 1.05
CA GLY A 21 1.50 3.77 0.99
C GLY A 21 0.09 4.09 1.51
N TYR A 22 -0.14 5.35 1.85
CA TYR A 22 -1.44 5.89 2.25
C TYR A 22 -1.63 7.27 1.61
N THR A 23 -2.80 7.51 1.02
CA THR A 23 -3.15 8.83 0.46
C THR A 23 -4.59 9.23 0.76
N GLU A 24 -4.78 10.53 0.93
CA GLU A 24 -6.07 11.25 1.00
C GLU A 24 -6.20 12.26 -0.16
N ASP A 25 -5.27 12.23 -1.11
CA ASP A 25 -5.28 13.12 -2.26
C ASP A 25 -6.30 12.62 -3.31
N GLN A 26 -6.84 13.55 -4.09
CA GLN A 26 -7.70 13.22 -5.23
C GLN A 26 -6.83 12.76 -6.40
N VAL A 27 -6.60 11.45 -6.47
CA VAL A 27 -5.67 10.80 -7.39
C VAL A 27 -6.38 10.01 -8.48
N VAL A 28 -5.64 9.73 -9.54
CA VAL A 28 -6.00 8.79 -10.60
C VAL A 28 -4.89 7.77 -10.82
N SER A 29 -5.15 6.73 -11.62
CA SER A 29 -4.18 5.64 -11.83
C SER A 29 -2.80 6.09 -12.30
N ASN A 30 -2.72 7.16 -13.09
CA ASN A 30 -1.45 7.65 -13.62
C ASN A 30 -0.53 8.27 -12.56
N ASP A 31 -1.09 8.73 -11.43
CA ASP A 31 -0.29 9.29 -10.33
C ASP A 31 0.55 8.22 -9.63
N PHE A 32 0.24 6.94 -9.86
CA PHE A 32 0.95 5.78 -9.29
C PHE A 32 1.94 5.13 -10.27
N LEU A 33 2.14 5.68 -11.47
CA LEU A 33 3.15 5.16 -12.40
C LEU A 33 4.54 5.26 -11.77
N HIS A 34 5.26 4.14 -11.75
CA HIS A 34 6.55 4.00 -11.07
C HIS A 34 6.50 4.22 -9.54
N ASP A 35 5.35 4.06 -8.90
CA ASP A 35 5.26 3.96 -7.45
C ASP A 35 5.88 2.63 -6.97
N LYS A 36 6.87 2.72 -6.07
CA LYS A 36 7.61 1.57 -5.54
C LYS A 36 6.83 0.80 -4.48
N HIS A 37 5.78 1.36 -3.91
CA HIS A 37 4.97 0.66 -2.92
C HIS A 37 4.28 -0.55 -3.57
N SER A 38 4.07 -1.60 -2.79
CA SER A 38 3.29 -2.76 -3.23
C SER A 38 1.79 -2.50 -3.22
N SER A 39 1.36 -1.53 -2.43
CA SER A 39 -0.03 -1.16 -2.24
C SER A 39 -0.04 0.27 -1.72
N THR A 40 -0.84 1.14 -2.32
CA THR A 40 -1.11 2.48 -1.81
C THR A 40 -2.60 2.61 -1.52
N PHE A 41 -2.95 2.77 -0.25
CA PHE A 41 -4.34 2.85 0.20
C PHE A 41 -4.95 4.21 -0.14
N ASP A 42 -6.09 4.21 -0.81
CA ASP A 42 -6.82 5.42 -1.18
C ASP A 42 -8.00 5.63 -0.22
N ALA A 43 -7.81 6.53 0.72
CA ALA A 43 -8.74 6.72 1.82
C ALA A 43 -10.10 7.28 1.38
N ASP A 44 -10.13 8.04 0.29
CA ASP A 44 -11.33 8.73 -0.18
C ASP A 44 -12.09 7.95 -1.25
N ALA A 45 -11.44 6.97 -1.90
CA ALA A 45 -12.11 5.96 -2.71
C ALA A 45 -12.79 4.83 -1.89
N CYS A 46 -12.50 4.74 -0.58
CA CYS A 46 -13.09 3.73 0.31
C CYS A 46 -14.51 4.09 0.76
N ILE A 47 -15.36 3.07 1.00
CA ILE A 47 -16.73 3.28 1.50
C ILE A 47 -17.12 2.21 2.52
N ALA A 48 -17.77 2.63 3.62
CA ALA A 48 -18.39 1.75 4.59
C ALA A 48 -19.92 1.76 4.43
N LEU A 49 -20.54 0.59 4.36
CA LEU A 49 -22.01 0.48 4.39
C LEU A 49 -22.52 0.49 5.84
N ASN A 50 -21.81 -0.21 6.73
CA ASN A 50 -22.05 -0.28 8.17
C ASN A 50 -20.75 -0.64 8.90
N ASP A 51 -20.81 -0.77 10.21
CA ASP A 51 -19.63 -1.04 11.07
C ASP A 51 -18.92 -2.37 10.79
N ASN A 52 -19.56 -3.29 10.06
CA ASN A 52 -19.05 -4.63 9.79
C ASN A 52 -18.85 -4.92 8.30
N PHE A 53 -19.25 -4.01 7.40
CA PHE A 53 -19.19 -4.22 5.96
C PHE A 53 -18.62 -2.99 5.26
N VAL A 54 -17.39 -3.15 4.74
CA VAL A 54 -16.61 -2.07 4.14
C VAL A 54 -16.00 -2.52 2.81
N LYS A 55 -15.85 -1.57 1.89
CA LYS A 55 -15.06 -1.71 0.66
C LYS A 55 -13.85 -0.80 0.77
N LEU A 56 -12.67 -1.39 0.58
CA LEU A 56 -11.40 -0.68 0.53
C LEU A 56 -10.87 -0.66 -0.90
N VAL A 57 -10.15 0.40 -1.26
CA VAL A 57 -9.52 0.58 -2.57
C VAL A 57 -8.04 0.83 -2.35
N SER A 58 -7.21 0.16 -3.14
CA SER A 58 -5.76 0.38 -3.12
C SER A 58 -5.18 0.26 -4.52
N TRP A 59 -4.28 1.17 -4.82
CA TRP A 59 -3.55 1.27 -6.07
C TRP A 59 -2.23 0.52 -5.99
N TYR A 60 -1.74 0.05 -7.14
CA TYR A 60 -0.39 -0.47 -7.27
C TYR A 60 0.04 -0.39 -8.73
N ASP A 61 1.29 -0.01 -8.96
CA ASP A 61 1.94 -0.26 -10.24
C ASP A 61 2.29 -1.76 -10.29
N ASN A 62 1.60 -2.47 -11.17
CA ASN A 62 1.71 -3.92 -11.29
C ASN A 62 3.09 -4.39 -11.78
N GLU A 63 3.83 -3.53 -12.49
CA GLU A 63 5.17 -3.83 -12.97
C GLU A 63 6.21 -3.34 -11.97
N TRP A 64 6.12 -2.08 -11.55
CA TRP A 64 7.18 -1.44 -10.77
C TRP A 64 7.16 -1.86 -9.30
N GLY A 65 6.00 -1.83 -8.65
CA GLY A 65 5.87 -2.24 -7.25
C GLY A 65 6.31 -3.69 -7.04
N TYR A 66 5.88 -4.59 -7.93
CA TYR A 66 6.27 -6.01 -7.89
C TYR A 66 7.76 -6.21 -8.16
N SER A 67 8.34 -5.52 -9.15
CA SER A 67 9.76 -5.61 -9.45
C SER A 67 10.64 -5.19 -8.27
N ASN A 68 10.26 -4.17 -7.52
CA ASN A 68 10.99 -3.77 -6.31
C ASN A 68 10.91 -4.87 -5.23
N ARG A 69 9.75 -5.53 -5.05
CA ARG A 69 9.62 -6.65 -4.10
C ARG A 69 10.47 -7.86 -4.46
N LEU A 70 10.69 -8.13 -5.75
CA LEU A 70 11.60 -9.19 -6.17
C LEU A 70 13.05 -8.89 -5.75
N VAL A 71 13.49 -7.64 -5.88
CA VAL A 71 14.82 -7.21 -5.43
C VAL A 71 14.94 -7.34 -3.91
N ASP A 72 13.93 -6.85 -3.17
CA ASP A 72 13.89 -6.96 -1.71
C ASP A 72 13.97 -8.43 -1.25
N LEU A 73 13.23 -9.32 -1.92
CA LEU A 73 13.24 -10.76 -1.64
C LEU A 73 14.62 -11.39 -1.89
N VAL A 74 15.28 -11.07 -3.01
CA VAL A 74 16.62 -11.60 -3.31
C VAL A 74 17.64 -11.12 -2.27
N LEU A 75 17.56 -9.85 -1.86
CA LEU A 75 18.41 -9.33 -0.78
C LEU A 75 18.15 -10.07 0.54
N HIS A 76 16.88 -10.32 0.88
CA HIS A 76 16.54 -11.08 2.06
C HIS A 76 17.05 -12.53 2.00
N MET A 77 16.87 -13.25 0.89
CA MET A 77 17.40 -14.60 0.69
C MET A 77 18.91 -14.64 0.92
N SER A 78 19.64 -13.68 0.35
CA SER A 78 21.09 -13.52 0.58
C SER A 78 21.44 -13.36 2.06
N THR A 79 20.63 -12.67 2.87
CA THR A 79 20.89 -12.53 4.31
C THR A 79 20.59 -13.79 5.13
N VAL A 80 19.76 -14.70 4.62
CA VAL A 80 19.32 -15.91 5.33
C VAL A 80 20.14 -17.14 4.92
N ASP A 81 20.55 -17.23 3.66
CA ASP A 81 21.27 -18.38 3.11
C ASP A 81 22.80 -18.34 3.35
N ASN A 82 23.32 -17.21 3.87
CA ASN A 82 24.73 -17.06 4.29
C ASN A 82 24.91 -17.42 5.77
#